data_AF-A0A453CN22-F1
#
_entry.id   AF-A0A453CN22-F1
#
_cell.length_a   1.000
_cell.length_b   1.000
_cell.length_c   1.000
_cell.angle_alpha   90.00
_cell.angle_beta   90.00
_cell.angle_gamma   90.00
#
_symmetry.space_group_name_H-M   'P 1'
#
loop_
_entity.id
_entity.type
_entity.pdbx_description
1 polymer ?
#
loop_
_entity_poly.entity_id
_entity_poly.type
_entity_poly.pdbx_seq_one_letter_code
_entity_poly.pdbx_strand_id
1 'polypeptide(L)' 'MEIEKVEGSSNYYLLHLCTQAGTYIKEFVHGDLGRTNPSIGSMLRCRAEILQLDVTDVKMDLLQ' A
#
# COMPACT_ATOMS: atom_id res chain seq x y z
N MET A 1 2.67 7.06 6.53
CA MET A 1 3.21 6.02 5.65
C MET A 1 4.62 5.74 6.12
N GLU A 2 4.89 4.51 6.50
CA GLU A 2 6.22 4.06 6.94
C GLU A 2 6.67 2.92 6.03
N ILE A 3 7.97 2.86 5.77
CA ILE A 3 8.58 1.89 4.85
C ILE A 3 9.75 1.22 5.56
N GLU A 4 9.76 -0.10 5.54
CA GLU A 4 10.87 -0.91 6.05
C GLU A 4 11.37 -1.83 4.94
N LYS A 5 12.70 -1.93 4.79
CA LYS A 5 13.31 -2.87 3.85
C LYS A 5 13.42 -4.23 4.50
N VAL A 6 13.00 -5.28 3.80
CA VAL A 6 13.16 -6.66 4.29
C VAL A 6 14.63 -7.05 4.20
N GLU A 7 15.23 -7.46 5.32
CA GLU A 7 16.62 -7.92 5.37
C GLU A 7 16.86 -9.11 4.41
N GLY A 8 18.02 -9.12 3.76
CA GLY A 8 18.38 -10.15 2.78
C GLY A 8 17.67 -10.03 1.42
N SER A 9 16.80 -9.03 1.22
CA SER A 9 16.19 -8.74 -0.09
C SER A 9 16.58 -7.35 -0.61
N SER A 10 16.73 -7.21 -1.93
CA SER A 10 16.91 -5.91 -2.58
C SER A 10 15.57 -5.26 -2.99
N ASN A 11 14.51 -6.05 -3.14
CA ASN A 11 13.28 -5.65 -3.83
C ASN A 11 12.01 -5.85 -3.00
N TYR A 12 12.13 -6.26 -1.73
CA TYR A 12 10.99 -6.43 -0.82
C TYR A 12 11.02 -5.36 0.27
N TYR A 13 9.85 -4.77 0.48
CA TYR A 13 9.62 -3.71 1.44
C TYR A 13 8.29 -3.97 2.13
N LEU A 14 8.24 -3.68 3.43
CA LEU A 14 7.02 -3.56 4.20
C LEU A 14 6.55 -2.11 4.13
N LEU A 15 5.25 -1.93 3.88
CA LEU A 15 4.62 -0.63 3.75
C LEU A 15 3.48 -0.52 4.76
N HIS A 16 3.64 0.36 5.76
CA HIS A 16 2.59 0.62 6.74
C HIS A 16 1.83 1.90 6.39
N LEU A 17 0.51 1.76 6.21
CA LEU A 17 -0.37 2.81 5.71
C LEU A 17 -1.56 2.99 6.65
N CYS A 18 -1.95 4.25 6.86
CA CYS A 18 -3.28 4.62 7.33
C CYS A 18 -4.00 5.28 6.15
N THR A 19 -5.13 4.73 5.72
CA THR A 19 -5.87 5.20 4.56
C THR A 19 -7.27 5.66 4.95
N GLN A 20 -7.94 6.37 4.04
CA GLN A 20 -9.37 6.65 4.19
C GLN A 20 -10.19 5.37 3.98
N ALA A 21 -11.41 5.35 4.52
CA ALA A 21 -12.36 4.25 4.30
C ALA A 21 -12.61 4.00 2.81
N GLY A 22 -12.72 2.72 2.44
CA GLY A 22 -12.96 2.31 1.04
C GLY A 22 -11.75 2.40 0.12
N THR A 23 -10.55 2.68 0.64
CA THR A 23 -9.32 2.66 -0.18
C THR A 23 -8.94 1.23 -0.57
N TYR A 24 -8.77 1.01 -1.86
CA TYR A 24 -8.38 -0.26 -2.47
C TYR A 24 -6.86 -0.41 -2.45
N ILE A 25 -6.33 -1.06 -1.39
CA ILE A 25 -4.87 -1.08 -1.11
C ILE A 25 -4.08 -1.83 -2.19
N LYS A 26 -4.62 -2.92 -2.74
CA LYS A 26 -3.91 -3.70 -3.77
C LYS A 26 -3.69 -2.84 -5.00
N GLU A 27 -4.74 -2.17 -5.43
CA GLU A 27 -4.81 -1.29 -6.59
C GLU A 27 -3.92 -0.06 -6.39
N PHE A 28 -3.86 0.49 -5.17
CA PHE A 28 -2.89 1.52 -4.83
C PHE A 28 -1.43 1.05 -4.97
N VAL A 29 -1.13 -0.24 -4.75
CA VAL A 29 0.22 -0.78 -4.97
C VAL A 29 0.50 -0.97 -6.45
N HIS A 30 -0.29 -1.79 -7.15
CA HIS A 30 0.01 -2.22 -8.53
C HIS A 30 -0.55 -1.31 -9.63
N GLY A 31 -1.38 -0.33 -9.27
CA GLY A 31 -1.91 0.71 -10.17
C GLY A 31 -3.12 0.31 -11.01
N ASP A 32 -3.65 -0.90 -10.84
CA ASP A 32 -4.81 -1.43 -11.59
C ASP A 32 -4.77 -1.11 -13.09
N LEU A 33 -3.67 -1.49 -13.76
CA LEU A 33 -3.42 -1.23 -15.19
C LEU A 33 -3.51 0.27 -15.55
N GLY A 34 -3.15 1.15 -14.63
CA GLY A 34 -3.17 2.61 -14.80
C GLY A 34 -4.48 3.28 -14.38
N ARG A 35 -5.49 2.52 -13.90
CA ARG A 35 -6.75 3.09 -13.41
C ARG A 35 -6.60 3.78 -12.06
N THR A 36 -5.62 3.37 -11.25
CA THR A 36 -5.31 3.97 -9.95
C THR A 36 -4.06 4.84 -10.05
N ASN A 37 -4.22 6.16 -9.84
CA ASN A 37 -3.13 7.12 -9.91
C ASN A 37 -3.28 8.24 -8.85
N PRO A 38 -2.23 8.53 -8.05
CA PRO A 38 -0.95 7.83 -8.02
C PRO A 38 -1.06 6.41 -7.45
N SER A 39 -0.15 5.51 -7.87
CA SER A 39 0.07 4.19 -7.28
C SER A 39 1.55 4.02 -6.93
N ILE A 40 1.91 3.07 -6.07
CA ILE A 40 3.31 2.82 -5.71
C ILE A 40 4.15 2.52 -6.95
N GLY A 41 3.61 1.71 -7.87
CA GLY A 41 4.28 1.44 -9.15
C GLY A 41 4.51 2.70 -9.99
N SER A 42 3.52 3.60 -10.09
CA SER A 42 3.70 4.85 -10.85
C SER A 42 4.64 5.83 -10.16
N MET A 43 4.62 5.90 -8.83
CA MET A 43 5.50 6.74 -8.03
C MET A 43 6.97 6.32 -8.12
N LEU A 44 7.25 5.02 -8.02
CA LEU A 44 8.61 4.46 -8.08
C LEU A 44 9.09 4.21 -9.52
N ARG A 45 8.21 4.38 -10.51
CA ARG A 45 8.47 4.11 -11.94
C ARG A 45 8.95 2.67 -12.17
N CYS A 46 8.37 1.72 -11.43
CA CYS A 46 8.66 0.31 -11.56
C CYS A 46 7.37 -0.51 -11.42
N ARG A 47 7.41 -1.79 -11.83
CA ARG A 47 6.34 -2.71 -11.50
C ARG A 47 6.39 -2.98 -9.99
N ALA A 48 5.28 -2.74 -9.29
CA ALA A 48 5.09 -3.06 -7.89
C ALA A 48 3.94 -4.07 -7.77
N GLU A 49 4.12 -5.11 -6.97
CA GLU A 49 3.13 -6.15 -6.73
C GLU A 49 2.98 -6.35 -5.22
N ILE A 50 1.75 -6.67 -4.79
CA ILE A 50 1.46 -6.95 -3.40
C ILE A 50 1.57 -8.46 -3.14
N LEU A 51 2.41 -8.84 -2.19
CA LEU A 51 2.56 -10.25 -1.79
C LEU A 51 1.65 -10.61 -0.61
N GLN A 52 1.52 -9.70 0.35
CA GLN A 52 0.73 -9.88 1.57
C GLN A 52 0.06 -8.55 1.92
N LEU A 53 -1.11 -8.63 2.57
CA LEU A 53 -1.88 -7.48 3.03
C LEU A 53 -2.58 -7.84 4.33
N ASP A 54 -2.24 -7.11 5.38
CA ASP A 54 -2.85 -7.24 6.70
C ASP A 54 -3.52 -5.91 7.11
N VAL A 55 -4.72 -6.00 7.66
CA VAL A 55 -5.37 -4.86 8.32
C VAL A 55 -4.87 -4.83 9.76
N THR A 56 -4.09 -3.80 10.10
CA THR A 56 -3.48 -3.67 11.44
C THR A 56 -4.38 -2.98 12.45
N ASP A 57 -5.27 -2.09 11.99
CA ASP A 57 -6.21 -1.35 12.84
C ASP A 57 -7.41 -0.87 12.01
N VAL A 58 -8.57 -0.65 12.67
CA VAL A 58 -9.78 -0.07 12.06
C VAL A 58 -10.26 1.08 12.92
N LYS A 59 -9.96 2.30 12.49
CA LYS A 59 -10.38 3.53 13.18
C LYS A 59 -11.86 3.80 12.94
N MET A 60 -12.63 3.71 14.02
CA MET A 60 -14.06 3.97 14.02
C MET A 60 -14.36 5.16 14.94
N ASP A 61 -14.80 6.28 14.38
CA ASP A 61 -15.30 7.41 15.17
C ASP A 61 -16.74 7.10 15.59
N LEU A 62 -16.91 6.30 16.65
CA LEU A 62 -18.22 5.82 17.10
C LEU A 62 -18.91 6.76 18.11
N LEU A 63 -18.27 7.85 18.53
CA LEU A 63 -18.82 8.80 19.49
C LEU A 63 -18.44 10.24 19.11
N GLN A 64 -19.41 10.99 18.57
CA GLN A 64 -19.51 12.43 18.72
C GLN A 64 -20.69 12.74 19.64
#